data_AF-A0A3G1KXS8-F1
#
_entry.id   AF-A0A3G1KXS8-F1
#
_cell.length_a   1.000
_cell.length_b   1.000
_cell.length_c   1.000
_cell.angle_alpha   90.00
_cell.angle_beta   90.00
_cell.angle_gamma   90.00
#
_symmetry.space_group_name_H-M   'P 1'
#
loop_
_entity.id
_entity.type
_entity.pdbx_description
1 polymer ?
#
loop_
_entity_poly.entity_id
_entity_poly.type
_entity_poly.pdbx_seq_one_letter_code
_entity_poly.pdbx_strand_id
1 'polypeptide(L)'
;MKNNNAGGLYVQYEKGVNYDVRRGSINFVKWIRGNMEFPIQLTIFLTNNYQITTKQTKELVSAVFWGPYSLEEKPYIKVATGDFEDLVCQMGKYSAIAATLNSITHELIHYQQWLINPRFKNGEREAKKKAREIVISYLQFLEEKLLIRVSALKSKRIKNAEDELISIFEKGNENIQILIIKEFANFNQSEKVKTFLLQQVKNKNYIIRSQAVLSLSYFEGDSEINEICVNCLNDDNSLVRIRAAEVLRDIGNKNSIPHLINALGDKDELVRGYAAVSLGILGDSDIVDILKNMLKNEKRNAAKLRVYIGLFYLGQTEFFDLILKQLHSRSYLVRMAAAYYLPEIVDRSNLDKMKKSFYNGLLKEKNEEVRNLILKGIDYLENINF
;
A
#
# COMPACT_ATOMS: atom_id res chain seq x y z
N MET A 1 -8.60 53.14 -19.11
CA MET A 1 -7.51 53.04 -18.11
C MET A 1 -7.26 51.55 -17.86
N LYS A 2 -6.08 51.04 -18.23
CA LYS A 2 -5.67 49.65 -17.95
C LYS A 2 -5.45 49.53 -16.44
N ASN A 3 -6.30 48.76 -15.75
CA ASN A 3 -6.20 48.59 -14.30
C ASN A 3 -4.98 47.70 -14.00
N ASN A 4 -3.93 48.33 -13.47
CA ASN A 4 -2.58 47.79 -13.32
C ASN A 4 -2.39 47.03 -11.99
N ASN A 5 -3.41 46.32 -11.51
CA ASN A 5 -3.29 45.43 -10.35
C ASN A 5 -3.36 43.98 -10.83
N ALA A 6 -2.21 43.42 -11.21
CA ALA A 6 -2.09 41.99 -11.44
C ALA A 6 -2.35 41.26 -10.11
N GLY A 7 -3.55 40.69 -9.96
CA GLY A 7 -3.87 39.78 -8.87
C GLY A 7 -2.91 38.59 -8.83
N GLY A 8 -2.88 37.88 -7.71
CA GLY A 8 -2.05 36.69 -7.56
C GLY A 8 -1.61 36.40 -6.13
N LEU A 9 -1.31 35.14 -5.85
CA LEU A 9 -0.76 34.69 -4.57
C LEU A 9 0.76 34.65 -4.65
N TYR A 10 1.50 35.19 -3.70
CA TYR A 10 2.97 35.16 -3.66
C TYR A 10 3.46 34.59 -2.34
N VAL A 11 4.67 34.02 -2.33
CA VAL A 11 5.32 33.56 -1.11
C VAL A 11 6.71 34.18 -1.00
N GLN A 12 6.99 34.74 0.16
CA GLN A 12 8.29 35.28 0.57
C GLN A 12 8.68 34.63 1.90
N TYR A 13 9.98 34.57 2.18
CA TYR A 13 10.48 33.95 3.40
C TYR A 13 11.68 34.71 3.94
N GLU A 14 11.80 34.75 5.26
CA GLU A 14 12.94 35.33 5.96
C GLU A 14 14.19 34.43 5.88
N LYS A 15 15.36 35.03 6.12
CA LYS A 15 16.60 34.27 6.32
C LYS A 15 16.44 33.44 7.61
N GLY A 16 16.74 32.14 7.52
CA GLY A 16 16.64 31.20 8.65
C GLY A 16 15.44 30.25 8.59
N VAL A 17 14.43 30.53 7.74
CA VAL A 17 13.32 29.58 7.54
C VAL A 17 13.86 28.26 6.98
N ASN A 18 13.44 27.13 7.58
CA ASN A 18 13.87 25.79 7.19
C ASN A 18 13.64 25.53 5.67
N TYR A 19 14.59 24.85 5.03
CA TYR A 19 14.55 24.56 3.58
C TYR A 19 13.29 23.80 3.15
N ASP A 20 12.89 22.77 3.90
CA ASP A 20 11.76 21.92 3.56
C ASP A 20 10.43 22.64 3.69
N VAL A 21 10.29 23.50 4.70
CA VAL A 21 9.12 24.37 4.87
C VAL A 21 8.99 25.34 3.69
N ARG A 22 10.09 25.97 3.28
CA ARG A 22 10.10 26.87 2.11
C ARG A 22 9.68 26.12 0.85
N ARG A 23 10.31 24.97 0.59
CA ARG A 23 10.02 24.19 -0.62
C ARG A 23 8.59 23.65 -0.63
N GLY A 24 8.11 23.13 0.49
CA GLY A 24 6.75 22.64 0.67
C GLY A 24 5.72 23.74 0.42
N SER A 25 5.92 24.91 1.02
CA SER A 25 5.05 26.08 0.86
C SER A 25 5.06 26.63 -0.57
N ILE A 26 6.21 26.71 -1.22
CA ILE A 26 6.31 27.16 -2.63
C ILE A 26 5.55 26.20 -3.56
N ASN A 27 5.70 24.89 -3.37
CA ASN A 27 5.01 23.90 -4.20
C ASN A 27 3.50 23.94 -3.95
N PHE A 28 3.07 24.09 -2.70
CA PHE A 28 1.67 24.26 -2.35
C PHE A 28 1.08 25.53 -2.98
N VAL A 29 1.77 26.67 -2.87
CA VAL A 29 1.34 27.94 -3.47
C VAL A 29 1.21 27.84 -4.99
N LYS A 30 2.12 27.11 -5.66
CA LYS A 30 1.99 26.85 -7.10
C LYS A 30 0.74 26.04 -7.43
N TRP A 31 0.41 25.04 -6.62
CA TRP A 31 -0.79 24.22 -6.81
C TRP A 31 -2.07 24.99 -6.49
N ILE A 32 -2.16 25.68 -5.35
CA ILE A 32 -3.39 26.34 -4.90
C ILE A 32 -3.80 27.50 -5.82
N ARG A 33 -2.86 28.16 -6.52
CA ARG A 33 -3.18 29.16 -7.56
C ARG A 33 -4.04 28.61 -8.71
N GLY A 34 -3.98 27.30 -8.97
CA GLY A 34 -4.84 26.64 -9.96
C GLY A 34 -6.18 26.14 -9.38
N ASN A 35 -6.36 26.22 -8.06
CA ASN A 35 -7.51 25.65 -7.34
C ASN A 35 -8.26 26.70 -6.50
N MET A 36 -7.82 27.96 -6.51
CA MET A 36 -8.39 29.09 -5.77
C MET A 36 -8.07 30.40 -6.49
N GLU A 37 -9.02 31.32 -6.51
CA GLU A 37 -8.85 32.63 -7.15
C GLU A 37 -8.19 33.66 -6.23
N PHE A 38 -7.34 34.50 -6.81
CA PHE A 38 -6.60 35.57 -6.12
C PHE A 38 -6.73 36.90 -6.89
N PRO A 39 -7.93 37.51 -6.92
CA PRO A 39 -8.16 38.74 -7.68
C PRO A 39 -7.36 39.94 -7.16
N ILE A 40 -7.04 39.95 -5.86
CA ILE A 40 -6.16 40.95 -5.23
C ILE A 40 -4.84 40.29 -4.86
N GLN A 41 -3.72 40.96 -5.14
CA GLN A 41 -2.40 40.46 -4.79
C GLN A 41 -2.31 40.16 -3.28
N LEU A 42 -1.98 38.91 -2.94
CA LEU A 42 -1.78 38.43 -1.58
C LEU A 42 -0.36 37.87 -1.43
N THR A 43 0.38 38.31 -0.42
CA THR A 43 1.71 37.76 -0.11
C THR A 43 1.69 36.98 1.20
N ILE A 44 2.14 35.73 1.18
CA ILE A 44 2.43 34.91 2.35
C ILE A 44 3.90 35.14 2.74
N PHE A 45 4.13 35.55 3.98
CA PHE A 45 5.46 35.72 4.56
C PHE A 45 5.73 34.60 5.57
N LEU A 46 6.69 33.73 5.25
CA LEU A 46 7.21 32.73 6.18
C LEU A 46 8.29 33.36 7.06
N THR A 47 8.14 33.27 8.37
CA THR A 47 9.04 33.89 9.35
C THR A 47 9.73 32.84 10.20
N ASN A 48 10.96 33.11 10.64
CA ASN A 48 11.70 32.19 11.50
C ASN A 48 11.34 32.33 13.00
N ASN A 49 10.25 33.04 13.30
CA ASN A 49 9.75 33.18 14.67
C ASN A 49 9.04 31.91 15.10
N TYR A 50 9.13 31.58 16.39
CA TYR A 50 8.40 30.44 16.98
C TYR A 50 6.88 30.66 16.91
N GLN A 51 6.43 31.88 17.21
CA GLN A 51 5.03 32.31 17.11
C GLN A 51 4.97 33.77 16.69
N ILE A 52 3.80 34.22 16.23
CA ILE A 52 3.53 35.61 15.87
C ILE A 52 2.65 36.23 16.96
N THR A 53 3.05 37.40 17.47
CA THR A 53 2.19 38.20 18.34
C THR A 53 1.18 39.00 17.51
N THR A 54 -0.12 38.79 17.72
CA THR A 54 -1.16 39.55 17.03
C THR A 54 -1.16 41.02 17.48
N LYS A 55 -1.34 41.96 16.54
CA LYS A 55 -1.35 43.41 16.89
C LYS A 55 -2.58 43.80 17.72
N GLN A 56 -3.71 43.11 17.54
CA GLN A 56 -4.99 43.45 18.14
C GLN A 56 -5.21 42.79 19.51
N THR A 57 -4.96 41.47 19.64
CA THR A 57 -5.24 40.73 20.89
C THR A 57 -4.00 40.46 21.72
N LYS A 58 -2.80 40.71 21.18
CA LYS A 58 -1.50 40.36 21.80
C LYS A 58 -1.31 38.86 22.04
N GLU A 59 -2.17 38.03 21.46
CA GLU A 59 -2.07 36.57 21.51
C GLU A 59 -0.93 36.06 20.64
N LEU A 60 -0.41 34.89 20.99
CA LEU A 60 0.59 34.18 20.22
C LEU A 60 -0.09 33.17 19.29
N VAL A 61 0.13 33.30 17.99
CA VAL A 61 -0.49 32.47 16.95
C VAL A 61 0.56 31.92 15.99
N SER A 62 0.25 30.80 15.33
CA SER A 62 1.12 30.18 14.31
C SER A 62 1.01 30.88 12.95
N ALA A 63 -0.13 31.49 12.64
CA ALA A 63 -0.34 32.27 11.43
C ALA A 63 -1.35 33.39 11.68
N VAL A 64 -1.31 34.41 10.82
CA VAL A 64 -2.29 35.50 10.84
C VAL A 64 -2.47 36.10 9.45
N PHE A 65 -3.74 36.23 9.05
CA PHE A 65 -4.17 37.03 7.92
C PHE A 65 -4.36 38.48 8.36
N TRP A 66 -3.76 39.40 7.61
CA TRP A 66 -4.02 40.82 7.74
C TRP A 66 -4.78 41.31 6.51
N GLY A 67 -6.08 41.59 6.70
CA GLY A 67 -6.97 42.17 5.71
C GLY A 67 -7.23 43.66 5.99
N PRO A 68 -6.97 44.58 5.05
CA PRO A 68 -7.32 46.00 5.17
C PRO A 68 -8.83 46.23 5.03
N TYR A 69 -9.33 47.39 5.45
CA TYR A 69 -10.76 47.73 5.28
C TYR A 69 -11.12 48.07 3.83
N SER A 70 -10.15 48.54 3.05
CA SER A 70 -10.29 48.81 1.62
C SER A 70 -9.71 47.66 0.80
N LEU A 71 -10.42 47.24 -0.25
CA LEU A 71 -9.95 46.25 -1.24
C LEU A 71 -8.87 46.84 -2.18
N GLU A 72 -8.60 48.13 -2.10
CA GLU A 72 -7.52 48.79 -2.87
C GLU A 72 -6.14 48.58 -2.22
N GLU A 73 -6.10 48.22 -0.95
CA GLU A 73 -4.88 47.91 -0.21
C GLU A 73 -4.52 46.43 -0.31
N LYS A 74 -3.22 46.12 -0.38
CA LYS A 74 -2.75 44.74 -0.54
C LYS A 74 -2.74 44.02 0.82
N PRO A 75 -3.51 42.93 0.99
CA PRO A 75 -3.44 42.11 2.20
C PRO A 75 -2.16 41.27 2.25
N TYR A 76 -1.88 40.69 3.41
CA TYR A 76 -0.81 39.71 3.56
C TYR A 76 -1.14 38.66 4.62
N ILE A 77 -0.44 37.53 4.54
CA ILE A 77 -0.44 36.48 5.57
C ILE A 77 0.96 36.39 6.16
N LYS A 78 1.07 36.26 7.47
CA LYS A 78 2.33 35.88 8.14
C LYS A 78 2.17 34.50 8.76
N VAL A 79 3.20 33.67 8.62
CA VAL A 79 3.26 32.33 9.22
C VAL A 79 4.57 32.17 9.98
N ALA A 80 4.48 31.81 11.25
CA ALA A 80 5.60 31.39 12.07
C ALA A 80 5.96 29.95 11.73
N THR A 81 7.26 29.69 11.55
CA THR A 81 7.78 28.35 11.23
C THR A 81 8.98 27.98 12.10
N GLY A 82 9.25 28.76 13.16
CA GLY A 82 10.38 28.53 14.07
C GLY A 82 10.21 27.30 14.95
N ASP A 83 9.00 26.76 15.06
CA ASP A 83 8.65 25.51 15.75
C ASP A 83 8.85 24.26 14.88
N PHE A 84 9.29 24.40 13.62
CA PHE A 84 9.31 23.30 12.66
C PHE A 84 10.14 22.10 13.12
N GLU A 85 11.31 22.29 13.70
CA GLU A 85 12.16 21.18 14.18
C GLU A 85 11.50 20.44 15.35
N ASP A 86 10.81 21.15 16.25
CA ASP A 86 10.04 20.54 17.33
C ASP A 86 8.91 19.68 16.76
N LEU A 87 8.20 20.19 15.76
CA LEU A 87 7.16 19.43 15.06
C LEU A 87 7.74 18.20 14.36
N VAL A 88 8.92 18.31 13.72
CA VAL A 88 9.60 17.15 13.10
C VAL A 88 9.87 16.07 14.15
N CYS A 89 10.37 16.44 15.32
CA CYS A 89 10.60 15.51 16.43
C CYS A 89 9.30 14.85 16.94
N GLN A 90 8.18 15.57 16.95
CA GLN A 90 6.90 15.09 17.49
C GLN A 90 6.11 14.21 16.50
N MET A 91 6.06 14.58 15.22
CA MET A 91 5.15 13.98 14.24
C MET A 91 5.82 13.60 12.91
N GLY A 92 7.13 13.81 12.79
CA GLY A 92 7.87 13.58 11.57
C GLY A 92 7.77 14.74 10.57
N LYS A 93 8.75 14.78 9.67
CA LYS A 93 8.96 15.88 8.71
C LYS A 93 7.75 16.19 7.83
N TYR A 94 7.12 15.19 7.24
CA TYR A 94 6.00 15.41 6.31
C TYR A 94 4.75 15.93 7.02
N SER A 95 4.45 15.40 8.21
CA SER A 95 3.35 15.88 9.05
C SER A 95 3.58 17.33 9.52
N ALA A 96 4.82 17.67 9.88
CA ALA A 96 5.20 19.04 10.24
C ALA A 96 5.02 20.03 9.08
N ILE A 97 5.39 19.64 7.84
CA ILE A 97 5.11 20.43 6.64
C ILE A 97 3.60 20.58 6.45
N ALA A 98 2.83 19.50 6.52
CA ALA A 98 1.38 19.53 6.35
C ALA A 98 0.68 20.43 7.39
N ALA A 99 1.18 20.46 8.64
CA ALA A 99 0.71 21.37 9.67
C ALA A 99 0.94 22.85 9.28
N THR A 100 2.13 23.17 8.74
CA THR A 100 2.42 24.51 8.23
C THR A 100 1.50 24.89 7.06
N LEU A 101 1.29 23.96 6.11
CA LEU A 101 0.35 24.16 5.00
C LEU A 101 -1.08 24.36 5.49
N ASN A 102 -1.50 23.66 6.54
CA ASN A 102 -2.82 23.85 7.14
C ASN A 102 -2.97 25.24 7.74
N SER A 103 -1.95 25.76 8.44
CA SER A 103 -1.94 27.15 8.94
C SER A 103 -2.01 28.16 7.80
N ILE A 104 -1.22 27.98 6.73
CA ILE A 104 -1.30 28.82 5.52
C ILE A 104 -2.72 28.80 4.95
N THR A 105 -3.30 27.61 4.81
CA THR A 105 -4.60 27.44 4.16
C THR A 105 -5.73 28.01 5.00
N HIS A 106 -5.65 27.89 6.33
CA HIS A 106 -6.58 28.52 7.26
C HIS A 106 -6.67 30.03 6.99
N GLU A 107 -5.52 30.70 6.91
CA GLU A 107 -5.45 32.13 6.61
C GLU A 107 -5.89 32.47 5.17
N LEU A 108 -5.67 31.56 4.21
CA LEU A 108 -6.20 31.72 2.85
C LEU A 108 -7.73 31.68 2.83
N ILE A 109 -8.38 30.87 3.68
CA ILE A 109 -9.83 30.89 3.80
C ILE A 109 -10.31 32.22 4.39
N HIS A 110 -9.60 32.79 5.37
CA HIS A 110 -9.91 34.13 5.86
C HIS A 110 -9.75 35.21 4.78
N TYR A 111 -8.75 35.10 3.90
CA TYR A 111 -8.65 35.95 2.73
C TYR A 111 -9.88 35.82 1.80
N GLN A 112 -10.34 34.60 1.51
CA GLN A 112 -11.54 34.37 0.70
C GLN A 112 -12.80 34.96 1.37
N GLN A 113 -12.93 34.82 2.68
CA GLN A 113 -14.02 35.43 3.45
C GLN A 113 -13.96 36.96 3.41
N TRP A 114 -12.75 37.52 3.51
CA TRP A 114 -12.49 38.96 3.43
C TRP A 114 -12.83 39.55 2.06
N LEU A 115 -12.55 38.83 0.96
CA LEU A 115 -12.96 39.25 -0.39
C LEU A 115 -14.48 39.41 -0.52
N ILE A 116 -15.25 38.56 0.17
CA ILE A 116 -16.72 38.61 0.15
C ILE A 116 -17.23 39.73 1.05
N ASN A 117 -16.68 39.85 2.27
CA ASN A 117 -17.09 40.87 3.22
C ASN A 117 -15.89 41.31 4.10
N PRO A 118 -15.24 42.45 3.78
CA PRO A 118 -14.09 42.96 4.53
C PRO A 118 -14.36 43.28 6.00
N ARG A 119 -15.64 43.39 6.41
CA ARG A 119 -16.05 43.66 7.80
C ARG A 119 -16.42 42.40 8.58
N PHE A 120 -16.44 41.24 7.94
CA PHE A 120 -16.80 39.97 8.57
C PHE A 120 -15.67 39.44 9.46
N LYS A 121 -16.00 39.06 10.71
CA LYS A 121 -15.04 38.55 11.71
C LYS A 121 -15.38 37.16 12.26
N ASN A 122 -16.32 36.45 11.64
CA ASN A 122 -16.78 35.13 12.09
C ASN A 122 -16.35 34.04 11.09
N GLY A 123 -16.52 32.76 11.45
CA GLY A 123 -16.27 31.64 10.51
C GLY A 123 -15.03 30.79 10.80
N GLU A 124 -14.41 30.93 11.96
CA GLU A 124 -13.23 30.15 12.37
C GLU A 124 -13.41 28.62 12.26
N ARG A 125 -14.57 28.11 12.67
CA ARG A 125 -14.89 26.68 12.54
C ARG A 125 -14.95 26.21 11.09
N GLU A 126 -15.50 27.06 10.21
CA GLU A 126 -15.59 26.78 8.79
C GLU A 126 -14.22 26.86 8.12
N ALA A 127 -13.42 27.89 8.45
CA ALA A 127 -12.05 28.05 7.98
C ALA A 127 -11.20 26.84 8.32
N LYS A 128 -11.25 26.37 9.58
CA LYS A 128 -10.54 25.18 10.03
C LYS A 128 -10.94 23.91 9.27
N LYS A 129 -12.23 23.74 8.95
CA LYS A 129 -12.72 22.59 8.18
C LYS A 129 -12.23 22.64 6.73
N LYS A 130 -12.46 23.76 6.04
CA LYS A 130 -12.07 23.95 4.63
C LYS A 130 -10.56 23.89 4.44
N ALA A 131 -9.78 24.43 5.39
CA ALA A 131 -8.32 24.36 5.35
C ALA A 131 -7.81 22.93 5.33
N ARG A 132 -8.37 22.07 6.19
CA ARG A 132 -8.02 20.64 6.22
C ARG A 132 -8.39 19.94 4.92
N GLU A 133 -9.58 20.21 4.38
CA GLU A 133 -10.03 19.62 3.11
C GLU A 133 -9.08 19.96 1.95
N ILE A 134 -8.68 21.23 1.83
CA ILE A 134 -7.74 21.67 0.80
C ILE A 134 -6.36 21.02 0.97
N VAL A 135 -5.83 20.92 2.19
CA VAL A 135 -4.55 20.25 2.44
C VAL A 135 -4.64 18.76 2.08
N ILE A 136 -5.75 18.08 2.41
CA ILE A 136 -6.00 16.69 2.01
C ILE A 136 -6.00 16.57 0.48
N SER A 137 -6.70 17.45 -0.24
CA SER A 137 -6.72 17.47 -1.71
C SER A 137 -5.33 17.69 -2.30
N TYR A 138 -4.50 18.54 -1.68
CA TYR A 138 -3.11 18.71 -2.11
C TYR A 138 -2.27 17.45 -1.91
N LEU A 139 -2.41 16.78 -0.76
CA LEU A 139 -1.69 15.53 -0.49
C LEU A 139 -2.12 14.43 -1.46
N GLN A 140 -3.41 14.31 -1.76
CA GLN A 140 -3.94 13.40 -2.79
C GLN A 140 -3.35 13.70 -4.17
N PHE A 141 -3.28 14.97 -4.56
CA PHE A 141 -2.64 15.39 -5.81
C PHE A 141 -1.16 15.00 -5.89
N LEU A 142 -0.41 15.11 -4.77
CA LEU A 142 0.98 14.66 -4.72
C LEU A 142 1.08 13.12 -4.84
N GLU A 143 0.18 12.39 -4.20
CA GLU A 143 0.10 10.93 -4.29
C GLU A 143 -0.19 10.46 -5.72
N GLU A 144 -1.17 11.06 -6.39
CA GLU A 144 -1.50 10.78 -7.80
C GLU A 144 -0.30 11.01 -8.73
N LYS A 145 0.46 12.07 -8.50
CA LYS A 145 1.70 12.33 -9.26
C LYS A 145 2.73 11.24 -9.07
N LEU A 146 2.92 10.75 -7.85
CA LEU A 146 3.83 9.64 -7.57
C LEU A 146 3.31 8.36 -8.23
N LEU A 147 2.01 8.09 -8.17
CA LEU A 147 1.40 6.92 -8.79
C LEU A 147 1.58 6.89 -10.31
N ILE A 148 1.34 8.04 -10.98
CA ILE A 148 1.59 8.19 -12.42
C ILE A 148 3.07 7.95 -12.71
N ARG A 149 3.97 8.46 -11.87
CA ARG A 149 5.41 8.29 -12.07
C ARG A 149 5.84 6.84 -11.90
N VAL A 150 5.39 6.15 -10.84
CA VAL A 150 5.61 4.71 -10.64
C VAL A 150 5.08 3.93 -11.85
N SER A 151 3.90 4.29 -12.35
CA SER A 151 3.29 3.63 -13.50
C SER A 151 4.11 3.81 -14.79
N ALA A 152 4.75 4.96 -14.97
CA ALA A 152 5.67 5.19 -16.08
C ALA A 152 6.96 4.37 -15.94
N LEU A 153 7.43 4.10 -14.71
CA LEU A 153 8.71 3.45 -14.42
C LEU A 153 8.67 1.91 -14.40
N LYS A 154 7.52 1.29 -14.68
CA LYS A 154 7.35 -0.18 -14.64
C LYS A 154 8.24 -0.94 -15.64
N SER A 155 8.73 -0.27 -16.69
CA SER A 155 9.50 -0.92 -17.76
C SER A 155 11.01 -0.93 -17.46
N LYS A 156 11.63 -2.11 -17.57
CA LYS A 156 13.10 -2.33 -17.53
C LYS A 156 13.88 -1.46 -18.55
N ARG A 157 13.22 -0.90 -19.57
CA ARG A 157 13.86 -0.08 -20.61
C ARG A 157 14.19 1.35 -20.17
N ILE A 158 13.67 1.78 -19.02
CA ILE A 158 13.89 3.13 -18.52
C ILE A 158 15.19 3.18 -17.72
N LYS A 159 16.14 3.97 -18.21
CA LYS A 159 17.41 4.20 -17.52
C LYS A 159 17.14 4.78 -16.11
N ASN A 160 17.81 4.21 -15.10
CA ASN A 160 17.70 4.60 -13.69
C ASN A 160 16.32 4.40 -13.06
N ALA A 161 15.45 3.57 -13.64
CA ALA A 161 14.12 3.30 -13.08
C ALA A 161 14.19 2.80 -11.63
N GLU A 162 15.15 1.92 -11.33
CA GLU A 162 15.34 1.35 -9.99
C GLU A 162 15.65 2.43 -8.94
N ASP A 163 16.60 3.33 -9.24
CA ASP A 163 16.98 4.44 -8.35
C ASP A 163 15.79 5.35 -8.06
N GLU A 164 15.02 5.64 -9.11
CA GLU A 164 13.88 6.53 -8.98
C GLU A 164 12.73 5.87 -8.21
N LEU A 165 12.44 4.59 -8.47
CA LEU A 165 11.46 3.83 -7.71
C LEU A 165 11.84 3.74 -6.23
N ILE A 166 13.11 3.47 -5.89
CA ILE A 166 13.59 3.48 -4.51
C ILE A 166 13.41 4.88 -3.89
N SER A 167 13.75 5.94 -4.62
CA SER A 167 13.57 7.31 -4.11
C SER A 167 12.09 7.69 -3.92
N ILE A 168 11.19 7.15 -4.75
CA ILE A 168 9.74 7.34 -4.57
C ILE A 168 9.25 6.53 -3.36
N PHE A 169 9.75 5.30 -3.16
CA PHE A 169 9.40 4.47 -2.01
C PHE A 169 9.67 5.18 -0.68
N GLU A 170 10.82 5.84 -0.55
CA GLU A 170 11.19 6.60 0.66
C GLU A 170 10.29 7.79 0.96
N LYS A 171 9.61 8.34 -0.06
CA LYS A 171 8.75 9.53 0.04
C LYS A 171 7.26 9.19 0.02
N GLY A 172 6.91 8.02 -0.49
CA GLY A 172 5.55 7.55 -0.66
C GLY A 172 4.92 7.08 0.64
N ASN A 173 3.60 7.07 0.67
CA ASN A 173 2.84 6.40 1.71
C ASN A 173 2.89 4.87 1.55
N GLU A 174 2.25 4.15 2.47
CA GLU A 174 2.25 2.69 2.46
C GLU A 174 1.71 2.10 1.16
N ASN A 175 0.68 2.71 0.55
CA ASN A 175 0.11 2.24 -0.71
C ASN A 175 1.12 2.31 -1.86
N ILE A 176 1.83 3.44 -1.98
CA ILE A 176 2.89 3.63 -2.98
C ILE A 176 4.04 2.65 -2.71
N GLN A 177 4.42 2.48 -1.45
CA GLN A 177 5.48 1.55 -1.06
C GLN A 177 5.16 0.10 -1.45
N ILE A 178 3.95 -0.37 -1.14
CA ILE A 178 3.47 -1.70 -1.53
C ILE A 178 3.44 -1.85 -3.04
N LEU A 179 2.95 -0.83 -3.76
CA LEU A 179 2.94 -0.84 -5.22
C LEU A 179 4.36 -0.97 -5.79
N ILE A 180 5.32 -0.19 -5.30
CA ILE A 180 6.69 -0.23 -5.78
C ILE A 180 7.33 -1.60 -5.53
N ILE A 181 7.10 -2.20 -4.36
CA ILE A 181 7.60 -3.57 -4.08
C ILE A 181 6.98 -4.58 -5.05
N LYS A 182 5.71 -4.44 -5.42
CA LYS A 182 5.10 -5.29 -6.46
C LYS A 182 5.76 -5.09 -7.81
N GLU A 183 6.02 -3.85 -8.20
CA GLU A 183 6.69 -3.55 -9.48
C GLU A 183 8.12 -4.08 -9.52
N PHE A 184 8.80 -4.24 -8.39
CA PHE A 184 10.13 -4.85 -8.33
C PHE A 184 10.18 -6.33 -8.76
N ALA A 185 9.05 -7.03 -8.84
CA ALA A 185 8.97 -8.32 -9.53
C ALA A 185 9.42 -8.20 -11.00
N ASN A 186 9.14 -7.07 -11.66
CA ASN A 186 9.60 -6.77 -13.01
C ASN A 186 11.08 -6.39 -13.08
N PHE A 187 11.84 -6.47 -11.98
CA PHE A 187 13.27 -6.17 -11.91
C PHE A 187 14.08 -7.34 -11.32
N ASN A 188 13.57 -8.56 -11.51
CA ASN A 188 14.08 -9.80 -10.95
C ASN A 188 15.52 -10.23 -11.30
N GLN A 189 16.23 -9.47 -12.12
CA GLN A 189 17.65 -9.69 -12.46
C GLN A 189 18.57 -8.61 -11.85
N SER A 190 18.00 -7.64 -11.12
CA SER A 190 18.78 -6.56 -10.51
C SER A 190 19.21 -6.91 -9.10
N GLU A 191 20.52 -7.06 -8.90
CA GLU A 191 21.14 -7.21 -7.57
C GLU A 191 20.81 -6.06 -6.63
N LYS A 192 20.65 -4.84 -7.17
CA LYS A 192 20.26 -3.67 -6.39
C LYS A 192 18.84 -3.80 -5.86
N VAL A 193 17.90 -4.18 -6.72
CA VAL A 193 16.51 -4.39 -6.32
C VAL A 193 16.40 -5.57 -5.36
N LYS A 194 17.14 -6.66 -5.60
CA LYS A 194 17.23 -7.79 -4.67
C LYS A 194 17.68 -7.33 -3.28
N THR A 195 18.81 -6.63 -3.21
CA THR A 195 19.34 -6.08 -1.95
C THR A 195 18.32 -5.18 -1.25
N PHE A 196 17.62 -4.34 -2.00
CA PHE A 196 16.56 -3.50 -1.46
C PHE A 196 15.40 -4.31 -0.89
N LEU A 197 14.91 -5.33 -1.61
CA LEU A 197 13.83 -6.20 -1.14
C LEU A 197 14.23 -6.97 0.12
N LEU A 198 15.46 -7.50 0.18
CA LEU A 198 16.01 -8.18 1.35
C LEU A 198 16.03 -7.27 2.59
N GLN A 199 16.26 -5.96 2.42
CA GLN A 199 16.11 -5.00 3.51
C GLN A 199 14.64 -4.81 3.93
N GLN A 200 13.71 -4.76 2.96
CA GLN A 200 12.28 -4.57 3.24
C GLN A 200 11.61 -5.77 3.90
N VAL A 201 12.21 -6.97 3.83
CA VAL A 201 11.77 -8.13 4.64
C VAL A 201 11.85 -7.84 6.15
N LYS A 202 12.63 -6.85 6.59
CA LYS A 202 12.72 -6.43 8.01
C LYS A 202 11.89 -5.19 8.35
N ASN A 203 11.00 -4.75 7.44
CA ASN A 203 10.21 -3.53 7.63
C ASN A 203 9.26 -3.64 8.85
N LYS A 204 9.02 -2.52 9.54
CA LYS A 204 8.07 -2.49 10.67
C LYS A 204 6.64 -2.83 10.26
N ASN A 205 6.25 -2.44 9.04
CA ASN A 205 4.93 -2.74 8.48
C ASN A 205 4.93 -4.17 7.88
N TYR A 206 4.10 -5.05 8.45
CA TYR A 206 4.03 -6.45 8.04
C TYR A 206 3.50 -6.64 6.61
N ILE A 207 2.71 -5.70 6.08
CA ILE A 207 2.23 -5.75 4.70
C ILE A 207 3.41 -5.56 3.76
N ILE A 208 4.27 -4.58 4.05
CA ILE A 208 5.52 -4.34 3.30
C ILE A 208 6.44 -5.55 3.39
N ARG A 209 6.65 -6.12 4.58
CA ARG A 209 7.43 -7.37 4.75
C ARG A 209 6.88 -8.49 3.89
N SER A 210 5.56 -8.75 3.99
CA SER A 210 4.92 -9.86 3.27
C SER A 210 5.00 -9.68 1.76
N GLN A 211 4.89 -8.45 1.27
CA GLN A 211 4.99 -8.13 -0.14
C GLN A 211 6.44 -8.21 -0.62
N ALA A 212 7.42 -7.87 0.22
CA ALA A 212 8.84 -8.02 -0.10
C ALA A 212 9.21 -9.50 -0.22
N VAL A 213 8.77 -10.33 0.73
CA VAL A 213 8.93 -11.80 0.65
C VAL A 213 8.33 -12.33 -0.64
N LEU A 214 7.08 -11.95 -0.95
CA LEU A 214 6.43 -12.41 -2.19
C LEU A 214 7.19 -11.96 -3.44
N SER A 215 7.66 -10.71 -3.51
CA SER A 215 8.39 -10.21 -4.69
C SER A 215 9.77 -10.86 -4.86
N LEU A 216 10.37 -11.41 -3.81
CA LEU A 216 11.61 -12.17 -3.90
C LEU A 216 11.45 -13.50 -4.65
N SER A 217 10.23 -14.05 -4.79
CA SER A 217 10.01 -15.31 -5.53
C SER A 217 10.39 -15.23 -7.01
N TYR A 218 10.42 -14.03 -7.58
CA TYR A 218 10.78 -13.82 -8.97
C TYR A 218 12.29 -13.87 -9.24
N PHE A 219 13.12 -13.85 -8.20
CA PHE A 219 14.58 -13.90 -8.27
C PHE A 219 15.06 -15.36 -8.20
N GLU A 220 14.91 -16.08 -9.31
CA GLU A 220 15.21 -17.51 -9.40
C GLU A 220 16.69 -17.84 -9.15
N GLY A 221 16.96 -19.01 -8.56
CA GLY A 221 18.31 -19.57 -8.43
C GLY A 221 19.16 -19.00 -7.28
N ASP A 222 18.60 -18.14 -6.44
CA ASP A 222 19.33 -17.52 -5.33
C ASP A 222 19.11 -18.27 -4.00
N SER A 223 20.18 -18.86 -3.47
CA SER A 223 20.16 -19.59 -2.20
C SER A 223 19.92 -18.68 -0.99
N GLU A 224 20.33 -17.41 -1.03
CA GLU A 224 20.12 -16.44 0.05
C GLU A 224 18.62 -16.22 0.28
N ILE A 225 17.85 -16.16 -0.81
CA ILE A 225 16.40 -15.96 -0.73
C ILE A 225 15.71 -17.12 -0.01
N ASN A 226 16.17 -18.35 -0.24
CA ASN A 226 15.65 -19.52 0.48
C ASN A 226 15.87 -19.38 1.99
N GLU A 227 17.08 -19.03 2.43
CA GLU A 227 17.38 -18.85 3.86
C GLU A 227 16.55 -17.72 4.50
N ILE A 228 16.38 -16.62 3.78
CA ILE A 228 15.55 -15.50 4.24
C ILE A 228 14.08 -15.92 4.35
N CYS A 229 13.56 -16.65 3.38
CA CYS A 229 12.17 -17.13 3.44
C CYS A 229 11.98 -18.17 4.56
N VAL A 230 12.96 -19.03 4.81
CA VAL A 230 12.94 -19.94 5.98
C VAL A 230 12.84 -19.15 7.29
N ASN A 231 13.62 -18.08 7.44
CA ASN A 231 13.53 -17.21 8.63
C ASN A 231 12.14 -16.55 8.75
N CYS A 232 11.54 -16.15 7.62
CA CYS A 232 10.22 -15.54 7.58
C CYS A 232 9.08 -16.49 7.99
N LEU A 233 9.29 -17.81 8.03
CA LEU A 233 8.34 -18.75 8.64
C LEU A 233 8.19 -18.55 10.15
N ASN A 234 9.04 -17.76 10.79
CA ASN A 234 8.96 -17.42 12.22
C ASN A 234 8.56 -15.94 12.46
N ASP A 235 8.11 -15.23 11.42
CA ASP A 235 7.67 -13.83 11.55
C ASP A 235 6.46 -13.70 12.52
N ASP A 236 6.36 -12.58 13.22
CA ASP A 236 5.31 -12.34 14.20
C ASP A 236 3.90 -12.33 13.56
N ASN A 237 3.82 -11.92 12.30
CA ASN A 237 2.59 -11.77 11.54
C ASN A 237 2.34 -12.99 10.64
N SER A 238 1.12 -13.55 10.71
CA SER A 238 0.77 -14.75 9.93
C SER A 238 0.79 -14.52 8.43
N LEU A 239 0.53 -13.29 7.92
CA LEU A 239 0.59 -13.02 6.49
C LEU A 239 2.01 -13.20 5.94
N VAL A 240 3.03 -12.75 6.69
CA VAL A 240 4.43 -12.93 6.30
C VAL A 240 4.79 -14.41 6.31
N ARG A 241 4.38 -15.16 7.34
CA ARG A 241 4.60 -16.62 7.43
C ARG A 241 3.92 -17.38 6.29
N ILE A 242 2.70 -16.99 5.90
CA ILE A 242 1.99 -17.55 4.74
C ILE A 242 2.79 -17.31 3.45
N ARG A 243 3.22 -16.07 3.20
CA ARG A 243 4.02 -15.75 2.01
C ARG A 243 5.36 -16.47 2.01
N ALA A 244 6.00 -16.63 3.16
CA ALA A 244 7.22 -17.41 3.28
C ALA A 244 7.00 -18.87 2.83
N ALA A 245 5.95 -19.53 3.31
CA ALA A 245 5.65 -20.91 2.91
C ALA A 245 5.35 -21.03 1.40
N GLU A 246 4.61 -20.07 0.85
CA GLU A 246 4.30 -19.99 -0.59
C GLU A 246 5.57 -19.79 -1.43
N VAL A 247 6.45 -18.86 -1.04
CA VAL A 247 7.67 -18.57 -1.79
C VAL A 247 8.67 -19.74 -1.70
N LEU A 248 8.76 -20.43 -0.57
CA LEU A 248 9.61 -21.62 -0.45
C LEU A 248 9.18 -22.76 -1.39
N ARG A 249 7.86 -22.90 -1.63
CA ARG A 249 7.34 -23.79 -2.68
C ARG A 249 7.82 -23.36 -4.05
N ASP A 250 7.69 -22.07 -4.37
CA ASP A 250 8.02 -21.54 -5.70
C ASP A 250 9.53 -21.62 -5.99
N ILE A 251 10.38 -21.43 -4.98
CA ILE A 251 11.83 -21.59 -5.07
C ILE A 251 12.22 -23.05 -5.34
N GLY A 252 11.45 -24.02 -4.87
CA GLY A 252 11.70 -25.44 -5.15
C GLY A 252 12.82 -26.07 -4.31
N ASN A 253 13.44 -25.34 -3.37
CA ASN A 253 14.57 -25.85 -2.60
C ASN A 253 14.12 -26.80 -1.48
N LYS A 254 14.38 -28.10 -1.65
CA LYS A 254 14.01 -29.17 -0.71
C LYS A 254 14.62 -29.00 0.70
N ASN A 255 15.66 -28.18 0.89
CA ASN A 255 16.23 -27.88 2.21
C ASN A 255 15.22 -27.13 3.13
N SER A 256 14.16 -26.56 2.56
CA SER A 256 13.08 -25.92 3.31
C SER A 256 12.10 -26.92 3.96
N ILE A 257 12.09 -28.19 3.55
CA ILE A 257 11.12 -29.21 4.01
C ILE A 257 11.05 -29.32 5.54
N PRO A 258 12.15 -29.45 6.31
CA PRO A 258 12.07 -29.53 7.77
C PRO A 258 11.39 -28.31 8.42
N HIS A 259 11.59 -27.12 7.83
CA HIS A 259 11.02 -25.87 8.32
C HIS A 259 9.52 -25.78 8.00
N LEU A 260 9.12 -26.27 6.82
CA LEU A 260 7.72 -26.38 6.44
C LEU A 260 6.98 -27.44 7.29
N ILE A 261 7.63 -28.55 7.66
CA ILE A 261 7.08 -29.54 8.61
C ILE A 261 6.80 -28.86 9.96
N ASN A 262 7.73 -28.04 10.46
CA ASN A 262 7.50 -27.28 11.69
C ASN A 262 6.32 -26.30 11.55
N ALA A 263 6.17 -25.65 10.39
CA ALA A 263 5.06 -24.74 10.11
C ALA A 263 3.67 -25.42 10.05
N LEU A 264 3.61 -26.75 9.93
CA LEU A 264 2.35 -27.50 10.11
C LEU A 264 1.81 -27.41 11.55
N GLY A 265 2.64 -26.99 12.52
CA GLY A 265 2.24 -26.74 13.91
C GLY A 265 1.82 -25.29 14.20
N ASP A 266 1.77 -24.41 13.19
CA ASP A 266 1.51 -22.97 13.41
C ASP A 266 0.13 -22.71 14.04
N LYS A 267 0.02 -21.64 14.84
CA LYS A 267 -1.24 -21.20 15.46
C LYS A 267 -2.30 -20.80 14.43
N ASP A 268 -1.86 -20.25 13.29
CA ASP A 268 -2.72 -19.78 12.21
C ASP A 268 -3.02 -20.91 11.22
N GLU A 269 -4.32 -21.14 10.96
CA GLU A 269 -4.78 -22.22 10.09
C GLU A 269 -4.34 -22.08 8.63
N LEU A 270 -4.15 -20.84 8.16
CA LEU A 270 -3.68 -20.59 6.81
C LEU A 270 -2.19 -20.92 6.72
N VAL A 271 -1.37 -20.55 7.70
CA VAL A 271 0.07 -20.91 7.71
C VAL A 271 0.20 -22.44 7.63
N ARG A 272 -0.51 -23.19 8.48
CA ARG A 272 -0.51 -24.66 8.43
C ARG A 272 -0.93 -25.20 7.07
N GLY A 273 -1.96 -24.62 6.47
CA GLY A 273 -2.45 -25.02 5.16
C GLY A 273 -1.44 -24.75 4.04
N TYR A 274 -0.87 -23.54 3.97
CA TYR A 274 0.12 -23.21 2.95
C TYR A 274 1.37 -24.08 3.09
N ALA A 275 1.83 -24.33 4.33
CA ALA A 275 2.91 -25.28 4.58
C ALA A 275 2.58 -26.70 4.06
N ALA A 276 1.34 -27.18 4.24
CA ALA A 276 0.92 -28.48 3.73
C ALA A 276 0.92 -28.57 2.19
N VAL A 277 0.50 -27.50 1.50
CA VAL A 277 0.57 -27.44 0.03
C VAL A 277 2.02 -27.41 -0.44
N SER A 278 2.85 -26.57 0.17
CA SER A 278 4.28 -26.47 -0.16
C SER A 278 4.98 -27.81 0.02
N LEU A 279 4.71 -28.50 1.12
CA LEU A 279 5.21 -29.85 1.38
C LEU A 279 4.71 -30.88 0.37
N GLY A 280 3.46 -30.78 -0.09
CA GLY A 280 2.93 -31.69 -1.09
C GLY A 280 3.61 -31.58 -2.45
N ILE A 281 4.08 -30.38 -2.80
CA ILE A 281 4.76 -30.09 -4.07
C ILE A 281 6.27 -30.37 -3.98
N LEU A 282 6.90 -30.03 -2.86
CA LEU A 282 8.35 -30.19 -2.67
C LEU A 282 8.75 -31.59 -2.19
N GLY A 283 7.85 -32.24 -1.45
CA GLY A 283 8.10 -33.49 -0.76
C GLY A 283 7.95 -34.72 -1.64
N ASP A 284 8.39 -35.85 -1.10
CA ASP A 284 8.20 -37.17 -1.67
C ASP A 284 7.28 -38.02 -0.75
N SER A 285 7.23 -39.33 -0.96
CA SER A 285 6.33 -40.26 -0.25
C SER A 285 6.36 -40.13 1.28
N ASP A 286 7.49 -39.76 1.85
CA ASP A 286 7.69 -39.67 3.31
C ASP A 286 6.82 -38.58 3.97
N ILE A 287 6.32 -37.61 3.18
CA ILE A 287 5.45 -36.54 3.68
C ILE A 287 3.97 -36.98 3.79
N VAL A 288 3.59 -38.08 3.13
CA VAL A 288 2.20 -38.56 3.10
C VAL A 288 1.69 -38.86 4.51
N ASP A 289 2.46 -39.60 5.31
CA ASP A 289 2.05 -39.96 6.67
C ASP A 289 2.02 -38.75 7.61
N ILE A 290 2.92 -37.78 7.40
CA ILE A 290 2.94 -36.52 8.15
C ILE A 290 1.65 -35.74 7.90
N LEU A 291 1.27 -35.55 6.64
CA LEU A 291 0.04 -34.82 6.28
C LEU A 291 -1.23 -35.58 6.67
N LYS A 292 -1.25 -36.92 6.53
CA LYS A 292 -2.37 -37.76 7.02
C LYS A 292 -2.51 -37.66 8.55
N ASN A 293 -1.41 -37.61 9.29
CA ASN A 293 -1.46 -37.45 10.74
C ASN A 293 -1.95 -36.05 11.15
N MET A 294 -1.47 -35.00 10.50
CA MET A 294 -1.98 -33.64 10.69
C MET A 294 -3.50 -33.57 10.46
N LEU A 295 -3.98 -34.20 9.38
CA LEU A 295 -5.39 -34.18 9.00
C LEU A 295 -6.31 -34.77 10.08
N LYS A 296 -5.85 -35.78 10.84
CA LYS A 296 -6.63 -36.40 11.94
C LYS A 296 -6.99 -35.38 13.03
N ASN A 297 -6.12 -34.42 13.28
CA ASN A 297 -6.26 -33.46 14.38
C ASN A 297 -6.69 -32.06 13.91
N GLU A 298 -6.59 -31.77 12.61
CA GLU A 298 -7.01 -30.49 12.06
C GLU A 298 -8.53 -30.32 12.16
N LYS A 299 -8.99 -29.14 12.62
CA LYS A 299 -10.41 -28.81 12.80
C LYS A 299 -10.90 -27.78 11.78
N ARG A 300 -9.98 -27.00 11.20
CA ARG A 300 -10.28 -25.85 10.35
C ARG A 300 -10.36 -26.29 8.89
N ASN A 301 -11.49 -26.04 8.25
CA ASN A 301 -11.73 -26.46 6.86
C ASN A 301 -10.75 -25.80 5.87
N ALA A 302 -10.29 -24.57 6.14
CA ALA A 302 -9.32 -23.89 5.29
C ALA A 302 -7.96 -24.59 5.26
N ALA A 303 -7.52 -25.12 6.41
CA ALA A 303 -6.32 -25.94 6.52
C ALA A 303 -6.55 -27.33 5.92
N LYS A 304 -7.67 -28.01 6.25
CA LYS A 304 -8.00 -29.35 5.71
C LYS A 304 -7.97 -29.40 4.20
N LEU A 305 -8.61 -28.43 3.53
CA LEU A 305 -8.59 -28.34 2.07
C LEU A 305 -7.15 -28.33 1.53
N ARG A 306 -6.29 -27.51 2.11
CA ARG A 306 -4.89 -27.39 1.70
C ARG A 306 -4.07 -28.65 2.02
N VAL A 307 -4.40 -29.37 3.09
CA VAL A 307 -3.83 -30.69 3.37
C VAL A 307 -4.28 -31.72 2.32
N TYR A 308 -5.55 -31.71 1.92
CA TYR A 308 -6.03 -32.57 0.82
C TYR A 308 -5.28 -32.28 -0.48
N ILE A 309 -5.07 -31.00 -0.81
CA ILE A 309 -4.30 -30.57 -1.98
C ILE A 309 -2.84 -31.05 -1.89
N GLY A 310 -2.19 -30.86 -0.74
CA GLY A 310 -0.83 -31.36 -0.53
C GLY A 310 -0.72 -32.88 -0.71
N LEU A 311 -1.67 -33.64 -0.15
CA LEU A 311 -1.75 -35.09 -0.33
C LEU A 311 -1.98 -35.49 -1.79
N PHE A 312 -2.81 -34.73 -2.51
CA PHE A 312 -3.05 -34.97 -3.94
C PHE A 312 -1.77 -34.81 -4.76
N TYR A 313 -0.97 -33.76 -4.51
CA TYR A 313 0.33 -33.58 -5.19
C TYR A 313 1.32 -34.71 -4.89
N LEU A 314 1.21 -35.35 -3.72
CA LEU A 314 1.97 -36.57 -3.36
C LEU A 314 1.37 -37.86 -3.96
N GLY A 315 0.45 -37.76 -4.91
CA GLY A 315 -0.17 -38.90 -5.61
C GLY A 315 -1.33 -39.56 -4.87
N GLN A 316 -1.78 -39.02 -3.73
CA GLN A 316 -2.98 -39.51 -3.04
C GLN A 316 -4.25 -38.99 -3.72
N THR A 317 -4.51 -39.50 -4.94
CA THR A 317 -5.59 -39.05 -5.81
C THR A 317 -6.98 -39.27 -5.22
N GLU A 318 -7.12 -40.14 -4.20
CA GLU A 318 -8.38 -40.37 -3.49
C GLU A 318 -8.94 -39.10 -2.80
N PHE A 319 -8.09 -38.09 -2.57
CA PHE A 319 -8.49 -36.81 -1.98
C PHE A 319 -9.20 -35.87 -2.97
N PHE A 320 -9.19 -36.17 -4.27
CA PHE A 320 -9.79 -35.30 -5.30
C PHE A 320 -11.24 -34.92 -4.98
N ASP A 321 -12.08 -35.89 -4.62
CA ASP A 321 -13.50 -35.64 -4.34
C ASP A 321 -13.72 -34.78 -3.10
N LEU A 322 -12.83 -34.90 -2.12
CA LEU A 322 -12.84 -34.06 -0.93
C LEU A 322 -12.47 -32.61 -1.25
N ILE A 323 -11.50 -32.40 -2.16
CA ILE A 323 -11.12 -31.08 -2.68
C ILE A 323 -12.28 -30.50 -3.49
N LEU A 324 -12.83 -31.26 -4.44
CA LEU A 324 -13.89 -30.83 -5.33
C LEU A 324 -15.16 -30.40 -4.58
N LYS A 325 -15.51 -31.13 -3.51
CA LYS A 325 -16.63 -30.79 -2.62
C LYS A 325 -16.47 -29.42 -1.95
N GLN A 326 -15.24 -28.91 -1.78
CA GLN A 326 -15.00 -27.64 -1.12
C GLN A 326 -15.50 -26.42 -1.90
N LEU A 327 -15.78 -26.55 -3.21
CA LEU A 327 -16.50 -25.53 -3.99
C LEU A 327 -17.90 -25.22 -3.44
N HIS A 328 -18.44 -26.08 -2.57
CA HIS A 328 -19.74 -25.88 -1.90
C HIS A 328 -19.60 -25.64 -0.40
N SER A 329 -18.40 -25.29 0.08
CA SER A 329 -18.18 -24.98 1.50
C SER A 329 -19.00 -23.77 1.96
N ARG A 330 -19.43 -23.77 3.23
CA ARG A 330 -20.10 -22.62 3.84
C ARG A 330 -19.19 -21.39 3.88
N SER A 331 -17.88 -21.59 4.06
CA SER A 331 -16.91 -20.50 4.10
C SER A 331 -16.51 -20.11 2.67
N TYR A 332 -16.71 -18.83 2.33
CA TYR A 332 -16.30 -18.31 1.02
C TYR A 332 -14.78 -18.39 0.82
N LEU A 333 -13.98 -18.24 1.88
CA LEU A 333 -12.52 -18.40 1.81
C LEU A 333 -12.11 -19.82 1.41
N VAL A 334 -12.85 -20.83 1.85
CA VAL A 334 -12.61 -22.24 1.49
C VAL A 334 -13.03 -22.49 0.04
N ARG A 335 -14.16 -21.93 -0.40
CA ARG A 335 -14.58 -22.01 -1.81
C ARG A 335 -13.58 -21.31 -2.73
N MET A 336 -13.10 -20.14 -2.33
CA MET A 336 -12.07 -19.37 -3.02
C MET A 336 -10.80 -20.20 -3.22
N ALA A 337 -10.29 -20.82 -2.15
CA ALA A 337 -9.12 -21.68 -2.23
C ALA A 337 -9.36 -22.91 -3.12
N ALA A 338 -10.54 -23.52 -3.05
CA ALA A 338 -10.87 -24.67 -3.91
C ALA A 338 -10.89 -24.27 -5.38
N ALA A 339 -11.55 -23.16 -5.72
CA ALA A 339 -11.60 -22.62 -7.09
C ALA A 339 -10.21 -22.22 -7.61
N TYR A 340 -9.30 -21.80 -6.71
CA TYR A 340 -7.91 -21.48 -7.06
C TYR A 340 -7.09 -22.73 -7.40
N TYR A 341 -7.09 -23.76 -6.56
CA TYR A 341 -6.20 -24.92 -6.72
C TYR A 341 -6.74 -26.01 -7.66
N LEU A 342 -8.06 -26.18 -7.78
CA LEU A 342 -8.64 -27.24 -8.60
C LEU A 342 -8.17 -27.23 -10.07
N PRO A 343 -8.06 -26.08 -10.75
CA PRO A 343 -7.55 -26.04 -12.11
C PRO A 343 -6.12 -26.55 -12.25
N GLU A 344 -5.28 -26.44 -11.21
CA GLU A 344 -3.89 -26.92 -11.22
C GLU A 344 -3.77 -28.44 -11.12
N ILE A 345 -4.84 -29.13 -10.71
CA ILE A 345 -4.87 -30.59 -10.50
C ILE A 345 -5.79 -31.31 -11.50
N VAL A 346 -6.16 -30.63 -12.59
CA VAL A 346 -7.01 -31.21 -13.64
C VAL A 346 -6.21 -32.18 -14.51
N ASP A 347 -6.84 -33.30 -14.88
CA ASP A 347 -6.32 -34.25 -15.86
C ASP A 347 -7.46 -34.79 -16.75
N ARG A 348 -7.10 -35.58 -17.78
CA ARG A 348 -8.08 -36.17 -18.72
C ARG A 348 -9.16 -37.00 -18.01
N SER A 349 -8.83 -37.66 -16.91
CA SER A 349 -9.76 -38.55 -16.19
C SER A 349 -10.77 -37.78 -15.33
N ASN A 350 -10.43 -36.56 -14.91
CA ASN A 350 -11.22 -35.79 -13.95
C ASN A 350 -11.87 -34.52 -14.55
N LEU A 351 -11.53 -34.15 -15.79
CA LEU A 351 -11.99 -32.92 -16.46
C LEU A 351 -13.51 -32.73 -16.43
N ASP A 352 -14.29 -33.70 -16.90
CA ASP A 352 -15.75 -33.57 -17.02
C ASP A 352 -16.42 -33.39 -15.65
N LYS A 353 -15.93 -34.13 -14.66
CA LYS A 353 -16.38 -34.03 -13.27
C LYS A 353 -16.05 -32.65 -12.70
N MET A 354 -14.86 -32.12 -13.01
CA MET A 354 -14.44 -30.79 -12.59
C MET A 354 -15.31 -29.70 -13.24
N LYS A 355 -15.47 -29.71 -14.56
CA LYS A 355 -16.35 -28.77 -15.30
C LYS A 355 -17.74 -28.73 -14.67
N LYS A 356 -18.38 -29.89 -14.49
CA LYS A 356 -19.71 -29.99 -13.89
C LYS A 356 -19.76 -29.38 -12.48
N SER A 357 -18.74 -29.60 -11.66
CA SER A 357 -18.67 -29.03 -10.31
C SER A 357 -18.50 -27.51 -10.33
N PHE A 358 -17.66 -26.99 -11.21
CA PHE A 358 -17.47 -25.54 -11.37
C PHE A 358 -18.75 -24.84 -11.82
N TYR A 359 -19.46 -25.36 -12.83
CA TYR A 359 -20.76 -24.82 -13.25
C TYR A 359 -21.79 -24.86 -12.11
N ASN A 360 -21.86 -25.96 -11.36
CA ASN A 360 -22.75 -26.06 -10.20
C ASN A 360 -22.36 -25.07 -9.07
N GLY A 361 -21.06 -24.84 -8.87
CA GLY A 361 -20.53 -23.85 -7.93
C GLY A 361 -20.94 -22.45 -8.34
N LEU A 362 -20.79 -22.11 -9.62
CA LEU A 362 -21.12 -20.81 -10.19
C LEU A 362 -22.59 -20.43 -9.95
N LEU A 363 -23.51 -21.36 -10.22
CA LEU A 363 -24.96 -21.15 -10.06
C LEU A 363 -25.36 -20.74 -8.63
N LYS A 364 -24.61 -21.18 -7.62
CA LYS A 364 -24.91 -20.95 -6.20
C LYS A 364 -24.04 -19.87 -5.57
N GLU A 365 -23.02 -19.39 -6.28
CA GLU A 365 -22.04 -18.47 -5.72
C GLU A 365 -22.61 -17.06 -5.61
N LYS A 366 -22.54 -16.50 -4.41
CA LYS A 366 -23.02 -15.15 -4.09
C LYS A 366 -21.87 -14.16 -3.92
N ASN A 367 -20.68 -14.64 -3.52
CA ASN A 367 -19.51 -13.81 -3.36
C ASN A 367 -18.87 -13.54 -4.73
N GLU A 368 -18.67 -12.27 -5.05
CA GLU A 368 -18.19 -11.83 -6.37
C GLU A 368 -16.76 -12.27 -6.67
N GLU A 369 -15.87 -12.24 -5.68
CA GLU A 369 -14.48 -12.69 -5.84
C GLU A 369 -14.40 -14.18 -6.17
N VAL A 370 -15.15 -15.01 -5.42
CA VAL A 370 -15.23 -16.45 -5.69
C VAL A 370 -15.87 -16.72 -7.04
N ARG A 371 -16.93 -15.97 -7.40
CA ARG A 371 -17.58 -16.09 -8.71
C ARG A 371 -16.59 -15.82 -9.85
N ASN A 372 -15.79 -14.77 -9.73
CA ASN A 372 -14.78 -14.42 -10.74
C ASN A 372 -13.70 -15.50 -10.88
N LEU A 373 -13.26 -16.11 -9.77
CA LEU A 373 -12.32 -17.24 -9.81
C LEU A 373 -12.94 -18.50 -10.44
N ILE A 374 -14.20 -18.81 -10.09
CA ILE A 374 -14.92 -19.94 -10.71
C ILE A 374 -15.06 -19.72 -12.22
N LEU A 375 -15.40 -18.51 -12.67
CA LEU A 375 -15.49 -18.19 -14.10
C LEU A 375 -14.15 -18.37 -14.82
N LYS A 376 -13.05 -17.88 -14.23
CA LYS A 376 -11.70 -18.11 -14.77
C LYS A 376 -11.35 -19.60 -14.83
N GLY A 377 -11.72 -20.36 -13.79
CA GLY A 377 -11.52 -21.81 -13.77
C GLY A 377 -12.32 -22.50 -14.87
N ILE A 378 -13.59 -22.13 -15.09
CA ILE A 378 -14.40 -22.66 -16.20
C ILE A 378 -13.73 -22.37 -17.54
N ASP A 379 -13.35 -21.11 -17.78
CA ASP A 379 -12.68 -20.71 -19.02
C ASP A 379 -11.40 -21.53 -19.26
N TYR A 380 -10.57 -21.69 -18.24
CA TYR A 380 -9.38 -22.55 -18.32
C TYR A 380 -9.74 -24.01 -18.67
N LEU A 381 -10.72 -24.60 -17.98
CA LEU A 381 -11.13 -25.99 -18.18
C LEU A 381 -11.76 -26.22 -19.56
N GLU A 382 -12.44 -25.24 -20.15
CA GLU A 382 -12.99 -25.35 -21.50
C GLU A 382 -11.92 -25.32 -22.59
N ASN A 383 -10.82 -24.60 -22.35
CA ASN A 383 -9.76 -24.39 -23.33
C ASN A 383 -8.52 -25.27 -23.12
N ILE A 384 -8.47 -26.07 -22.05
CA ILE A 384 -7.31 -26.93 -21.78
C ILE A 384 -7.23 -28.08 -22.79
N ASN A 385 -6.04 -28.23 -23.38
CA ASN A 385 -5.69 -29.36 -24.24
C ASN A 385 -4.62 -30.21 -23.53
N PHE A 386 -4.83 -31.52 -23.50
CA PHE A 386 -3.96 -32.49 -22.82
C PHE A 386 -3.02 -33.22 -23.76
#